data_AF-Q0WDN3-F1
#
_entry.id   AF-Q0WDN3-F1
#
_cell.length_a   1.000
_cell.length_b   1.000
_cell.length_c   1.000
_cell.angle_alpha   90.00
_cell.angle_beta   90.00
_cell.angle_gamma   90.00
#
_symmetry.space_group_name_H-M   'P 1'
#
loop_
_entity.id
_entity.type
_entity.pdbx_description
1 polymer ?
#
loop_
_entity_poly.entity_id
_entity_poly.type
_entity_poly.pdbx_seq_one_letter_code
_entity_poly.pdbx_strand_id
1 'polypeptide(L)'
;MYLRPDEVAKVLENAGFERVYTVNEAYGYQKGRHYVYVNRESYMGRTALIIHPSQKDKSIGLSMPTALIKTSNKYIEFPLYLVGAIGEYYGIAHGFSSRELLLNFLGRMFE
;
A
#
# COMPACT_ATOMS: atom_id res chain seq x y z
N MET A 1 0.27 1.79 -18.33
CA MET A 1 -0.48 2.69 -17.43
C MET A 1 -0.61 2.00 -16.08
N TYR A 2 -0.53 2.70 -14.95
CA TYR A 2 -0.70 2.09 -13.62
C TYR A 2 -2.17 2.09 -13.19
N LEU A 3 -2.55 1.13 -12.34
CA LEU A 3 -3.86 1.05 -11.72
C LEU A 3 -4.12 2.26 -10.84
N ARG A 4 -5.28 2.90 -11.01
CA ARG A 4 -5.68 4.00 -10.13
C ARG A 4 -5.95 3.52 -8.71
N PRO A 5 -5.90 4.40 -7.70
CA PRO A 5 -6.17 4.03 -6.31
C PRO A 5 -7.50 3.28 -6.12
N ASP A 6 -8.58 3.71 -6.77
CA ASP A 6 -9.88 3.04 -6.70
C ASP A 6 -9.89 1.64 -7.34
N GLU A 7 -9.03 1.39 -8.33
CA GLU A 7 -8.88 0.06 -8.91
C GLU A 7 -8.08 -0.85 -7.98
N VAL A 8 -7.02 -0.34 -7.35
CA VAL A 8 -6.26 -1.06 -6.33
C VAL A 8 -7.16 -1.43 -5.15
N ALA A 9 -7.98 -0.49 -4.69
CA ALA A 9 -8.97 -0.69 -3.63
C ALA A 9 -9.93 -1.84 -3.96
N LYS A 10 -10.50 -1.86 -5.17
CA LYS A 10 -11.38 -2.96 -5.62
C LYS A 10 -10.68 -4.32 -5.66
N VAL A 11 -9.40 -4.36 -6.08
CA VAL A 11 -8.64 -5.61 -6.11
C VAL A 11 -8.34 -6.12 -4.70
N LEU A 12 -8.04 -5.22 -3.75
CA LEU A 12 -7.86 -5.59 -2.35
C LEU A 12 -9.14 -6.19 -1.75
N GLU A 13 -10.29 -5.57 -2.00
CA GLU A 13 -11.59 -6.08 -1.55
C GLU A 13 -11.88 -7.49 -2.11
N ASN A 14 -11.66 -7.68 -3.42
CA ASN A 14 -11.80 -8.98 -4.06
C ASN A 14 -10.78 -10.02 -3.54
N ALA A 15 -9.61 -9.59 -3.06
CA ALA A 15 -8.60 -10.45 -2.46
C ALA A 15 -8.87 -10.76 -0.97
N GLY A 16 -10.01 -10.30 -0.43
CA GLY A 16 -10.45 -10.56 0.94
C GLY A 16 -9.84 -9.61 1.97
N PHE A 17 -9.38 -8.42 1.57
CA PHE A 17 -9.03 -7.37 2.52
C PHE A 17 -10.29 -6.58 2.91
N GLU A 18 -10.41 -6.29 4.20
CA GLU A 18 -11.48 -5.45 4.74
C GLU A 18 -11.00 -4.00 4.83
N ARG A 19 -11.82 -3.07 4.35
CA ARG A 19 -11.54 -1.63 4.47
C ARG A 19 -11.88 -1.17 5.88
N VAL A 20 -10.85 -0.94 6.70
CA VAL A 20 -11.00 -0.60 8.13
C VAL A 20 -10.74 0.88 8.42
N TYR A 21 -10.08 1.60 7.50
CA TYR A 21 -9.80 3.02 7.64
C TYR A 21 -10.08 3.76 6.34
N THR A 22 -10.74 4.91 6.41
CA THR A 22 -11.12 5.69 5.22
C THR A 22 -10.99 7.17 5.51
N VAL A 23 -10.10 7.83 4.76
CA VAL A 23 -9.98 9.29 4.68
C VAL A 23 -9.84 9.70 3.21
N ASN A 24 -9.90 11.00 2.93
CA ASN A 24 -9.88 11.51 1.56
C ASN A 24 -8.55 11.21 0.85
N GLU A 25 -7.46 11.09 1.59
CA GLU A 25 -6.10 10.92 1.08
C GLU A 25 -5.67 9.44 1.04
N ALA A 26 -6.27 8.58 1.87
CA ALA A 26 -5.87 7.18 1.99
C ALA A 26 -7.01 6.27 2.44
N TYR A 27 -6.96 5.02 1.99
CA TYR A 27 -7.75 3.92 2.55
C TYR A 27 -6.83 2.94 3.26
N GLY A 28 -7.18 2.49 4.46
CA GLY A 28 -6.49 1.41 5.15
C GLY A 28 -7.26 0.10 5.03
N TYR A 29 -6.52 -0.95 4.72
CA TYR A 29 -7.03 -2.29 4.44
C TYR A 29 -6.34 -3.30 5.33
N GLN A 30 -7.12 -4.22 5.89
CA GLN A 30 -6.63 -5.25 6.77
C GLN A 30 -7.00 -6.64 6.25
N LYS A 31 -6.08 -7.59 6.35
CA LYS A 31 -6.31 -9.02 6.12
C LYS A 31 -5.61 -9.81 7.20
N GLY A 32 -6.37 -10.30 8.17
CA GLY A 32 -5.83 -10.92 9.38
C GLY A 32 -4.91 -9.96 10.14
N ARG A 33 -3.62 -10.29 10.24
CA ARG A 33 -2.59 -9.48 10.93
C ARG A 33 -1.87 -8.50 9.99
N HIS A 34 -2.21 -8.50 8.71
CA HIS A 34 -1.54 -7.67 7.72
C HIS A 34 -2.34 -6.41 7.45
N TYR A 35 -1.63 -5.28 7.43
CA TYR A 35 -2.21 -3.97 7.15
C TYR A 35 -1.51 -3.33 5.96
N VAL A 36 -2.29 -2.76 5.04
CA VAL A 36 -1.81 -2.02 3.88
C VAL A 36 -2.60 -0.74 3.70
N TYR A 37 -2.01 0.25 3.04
CA TYR A 37 -2.73 1.47 2.66
C TYR A 37 -2.85 1.57 1.15
N VAL A 38 -3.98 2.10 0.69
CA VAL A 38 -4.15 2.65 -0.64
C VAL A 38 -3.95 4.15 -0.56
N ASN A 39 -2.95 4.66 -1.26
CA ASN A 39 -2.67 6.09 -1.36
C ASN A 39 -3.54 6.71 -2.47
N ARG A 40 -4.57 7.47 -2.09
CA ARG A 40 -5.46 8.13 -3.06
C ARG A 40 -4.89 9.38 -3.69
N GLU A 41 -3.87 9.97 -3.08
CA GLU A 41 -3.15 11.10 -3.66
C GLU A 41 -2.34 10.69 -4.91
N SER A 42 -2.14 9.39 -5.12
CA SER A 42 -1.47 8.83 -6.29
C SER A 42 -2.41 8.74 -7.50
N TYR A 43 -2.83 9.88 -8.06
CA TYR A 43 -3.76 9.94 -9.20
C TYR A 43 -3.32 9.09 -10.41
N MET A 44 -2.01 8.99 -10.64
CA MET A 44 -1.44 8.19 -11.72
C MET A 44 -1.22 6.72 -11.36
N GLY A 45 -1.48 6.30 -10.12
CA GLY A 45 -1.42 4.88 -9.70
C GLY A 45 -0.04 4.35 -9.33
N ARG A 46 1.02 5.12 -9.61
CA ARG A 46 2.43 4.68 -9.47
C ARG A 46 2.81 4.34 -8.02
N THR A 47 2.15 4.96 -7.06
CA THR A 47 2.39 4.75 -5.62
C THR A 47 1.09 4.39 -4.89
N ALA A 48 0.14 3.77 -5.60
CA ALA A 48 -1.19 3.54 -5.08
C ALA A 48 -1.24 2.50 -3.96
N LEU A 49 -0.38 1.46 -3.97
CA LEU A 49 -0.32 0.47 -2.90
C LEU A 49 0.84 0.77 -1.96
N ILE A 50 0.58 0.88 -0.67
CA ILE A 50 1.60 1.11 0.35
C ILE A 50 1.65 -0.10 1.27
N ILE A 51 2.82 -0.73 1.34
CA ILE A 51 3.10 -1.93 2.13
C ILE A 51 3.79 -1.54 3.44
N HIS A 52 3.46 -2.27 4.51
CA HIS A 52 4.05 -2.08 5.82
C HIS A 52 5.58 -2.32 5.78
N PRO A 53 6.42 -1.44 6.37
CA PRO A 53 7.88 -1.55 6.32
C PRO A 53 8.47 -2.86 6.87
N SER A 54 7.80 -3.53 7.82
CA SER A 54 8.24 -4.85 8.32
C SER A 54 8.24 -5.94 7.25
N GLN A 55 7.54 -5.74 6.13
CA GLN A 55 7.46 -6.68 5.01
C GLN A 55 8.34 -6.27 3.83
N LYS A 56 9.32 -5.37 4.06
CA LYS A 56 10.19 -4.80 3.03
C LYS A 56 10.87 -5.84 2.16
N ASP A 57 11.63 -6.75 2.75
CA ASP A 57 12.45 -7.70 2.01
C ASP A 57 11.58 -8.63 1.16
N LYS A 58 10.44 -9.08 1.71
CA LYS A 58 9.45 -9.88 0.98
C LYS A 58 8.83 -9.10 -0.18
N SER A 59 8.44 -7.84 0.05
CA SER A 59 7.78 -7.02 -0.97
C SER A 59 8.71 -6.71 -2.15
N ILE A 60 9.97 -6.36 -1.86
CA ILE A 60 11.00 -6.08 -2.87
C ILE A 60 11.32 -7.34 -3.70
N GLY A 61 11.41 -8.50 -3.05
CA GLY A 61 11.67 -9.77 -3.74
C GLY A 61 10.56 -10.18 -4.72
N LEU A 62 9.32 -9.70 -4.51
CA LEU A 62 8.18 -10.01 -5.37
C LEU A 62 7.94 -8.95 -6.46
N SER A 63 8.20 -7.68 -6.17
CA SER A 63 8.00 -6.58 -7.11
C SER A 63 8.89 -5.39 -6.75
N MET A 64 9.47 -4.75 -7.76
CA MET A 64 10.27 -3.55 -7.55
C MET A 64 9.40 -2.40 -7.03
N PRO A 65 9.66 -1.85 -5.83
CA PRO A 65 8.90 -0.73 -5.31
C PRO A 65 9.16 0.52 -6.16
N THR A 66 8.13 1.36 -6.27
CA THR A 66 8.27 2.67 -6.91
C THR A 66 8.97 3.66 -5.99
N ALA A 67 8.72 3.57 -4.68
CA ALA A 67 9.42 4.36 -3.67
C ALA A 67 9.61 3.53 -2.41
N LEU A 68 10.84 3.48 -1.89
CA LEU A 68 11.15 2.77 -0.65
C LEU A 68 10.62 3.47 0.60
N ILE A 69 10.43 4.78 0.51
CA ILE A 69 9.92 5.62 1.58
C ILE A 69 8.83 6.50 0.98
N LYS A 70 7.59 6.26 1.38
CA LYS A 70 6.48 7.19 1.16
C LYS A 70 5.92 7.57 2.51
N THR A 71 6.05 8.85 2.85
CA THR A 71 5.53 9.40 4.10
C THR A 71 4.08 9.86 3.94
N SER A 72 3.33 9.77 5.04
CA SER A 72 2.04 10.40 5.24
C SER A 72 1.70 10.40 6.73
N ASN A 73 1.03 11.45 7.22
CA ASN A 73 0.43 11.46 8.56
C ASN A 73 -0.84 10.58 8.67
N LYS A 74 -1.32 10.01 7.56
CA LYS A 74 -2.52 9.13 7.53
C LYS A 74 -2.20 7.66 7.72
N TYR A 75 -0.93 7.25 7.63
CA TYR A 75 -0.54 5.84 7.76
C TYR A 75 -0.33 5.45 9.23
N ILE A 76 -1.32 5.71 10.08
CA ILE A 76 -1.21 5.62 11.54
C ILE A 76 -0.80 4.23 12.08
N GLU A 77 -1.10 3.18 11.32
CA GLU A 77 -0.74 1.79 11.64
C GLU A 77 0.70 1.42 11.26
N PHE A 78 1.41 2.30 10.55
CA PHE A 78 2.78 2.08 10.11
C PHE A 78 3.76 2.72 11.12
N PRO A 79 5.05 2.37 11.10
CA PRO A 79 6.03 2.99 11.99
C PRO A 79 6.26 4.47 11.66
N LEU A 80 6.55 5.25 12.71
CA LEU A 80 6.91 6.67 12.61
C LEU A 80 8.22 6.84 11.83
N TYR A 81 8.26 7.86 10.99
CA TYR A 81 9.46 8.24 10.25
C TYR A 81 10.26 9.29 11.04
N LEU A 82 11.28 8.82 11.76
CA LEU A 82 12.04 9.66 12.71
C LEU A 82 12.98 10.68 12.05
N VAL A 83 13.22 10.58 10.74
CA VAL A 83 14.19 11.42 9.99
C VAL A 83 13.48 12.52 9.18
N GLY A 84 12.14 12.52 9.16
CA GLY A 84 11.34 13.46 8.38
C GLY A 84 10.56 14.46 9.23
N ALA A 85 9.40 14.90 8.71
CA ALA A 85 8.55 15.81 9.43
C ALA A 85 7.91 15.13 10.65
N ILE A 86 7.65 15.92 11.69
CA ILE A 86 7.11 15.43 12.95
C ILE A 86 5.71 14.84 12.72
N GLY A 87 5.49 13.63 13.21
CA GLY A 87 4.18 12.96 13.13
C GLY A 87 3.87 12.32 11.78
N GLU A 88 4.87 12.15 10.91
CA GLU A 88 4.70 11.35 9.69
C GLU A 88 5.06 9.88 9.92
N TYR A 89 4.28 9.02 9.28
CA TYR A 89 4.52 7.59 9.21
C TYR A 89 5.02 7.24 7.82
N TYR A 90 5.71 6.11 7.66
CA TYR A 90 6.23 5.72 6.34
C TYR A 90 5.85 4.29 5.95
N GLY A 91 5.70 4.10 4.65
CA GLY A 91 5.51 2.79 4.03
C GLY A 91 6.27 2.67 2.72
N ILE A 92 6.21 1.47 2.14
CA ILE A 92 6.88 1.15 0.88
C ILE A 92 5.84 1.21 -0.23
N ALA A 93 6.06 2.09 -1.21
CA ALA A 93 5.11 2.31 -2.28
C ALA A 93 5.36 1.38 -3.47
N HIS A 94 4.31 0.70 -3.89
CA HIS A 94 4.24 -0.11 -5.09
C HIS A 94 3.16 0.44 -6.03
N GLY A 95 3.40 0.25 -7.32
CA GLY A 95 2.48 0.57 -8.39
C GLY A 95 2.42 -0.61 -9.34
N PHE A 96 1.21 -0.99 -9.73
CA PHE A 96 0.97 -2.11 -10.65
C PHE A 96 0.31 -1.62 -11.92
N SER A 97 0.67 -2.21 -13.05
CA SER A 97 0.11 -1.88 -14.36
C SER A 97 -1.13 -2.70 -14.73
N SER A 98 -1.37 -3.82 -14.05
CA SER A 98 -2.54 -4.67 -14.28
C SER A 98 -3.07 -5.27 -12.98
N ARG A 99 -4.36 -5.62 -12.97
CA ARG A 99 -5.04 -6.24 -11.81
C ARG A 99 -4.48 -7.63 -11.51
N GLU A 100 -4.11 -8.38 -12.54
CA GLU A 100 -3.52 -9.72 -12.41
C GLU A 100 -2.16 -9.68 -11.70
N LEU A 101 -1.30 -8.71 -12.05
CA LEU A 101 -0.01 -8.54 -11.38
C LEU A 101 -0.19 -8.18 -9.90
N LEU A 102 -1.14 -7.29 -9.61
CA LEU A 102 -1.49 -6.94 -8.23
C LEU A 102 -2.03 -8.15 -7.47
N LEU A 103 -2.97 -8.90 -8.06
CA LEU A 103 -3.56 -10.08 -7.41
C LEU A 103 -2.50 -11.16 -7.11
N ASN A 104 -1.63 -11.46 -8.07
CA ASN A 104 -0.52 -12.39 -7.90
C ASN A 104 0.45 -11.91 -6.81
N PHE A 105 0.77 -10.62 -6.79
CA PHE A 105 1.58 -10.02 -5.73
C PHE A 105 0.92 -10.18 -4.35
N LEU A 106 -0.38 -9.91 -4.23
CA LEU A 106 -1.13 -10.05 -2.98
C LEU A 106 -1.19 -11.50 -2.50
N GLY A 107 -1.40 -12.47 -3.40
CA GLY A 107 -1.37 -13.90 -3.08
C GLY A 107 -0.02 -14.30 -2.48
N ARG A 108 1.08 -13.97 -3.17
CA ARG A 108 2.43 -14.32 -2.68
C ARG A 108 2.85 -13.55 -1.42
N MET A 109 2.35 -12.33 -1.22
CA MET A 109 2.65 -11.51 -0.05
C MET A 109 1.92 -11.99 1.21
N PHE A 110 0.66 -12.40 1.08
CA PHE A 110 -0.28 -12.53 2.20
C PHE A 110 -1.02 -13.89 2.26
N GLU A 111 -0.62 -14.88 1.45
CA GLU A 111 -0.83 -16.30 1.77
C GLU A 111 0.05 -16.76 2.93
#